data_AF-A0A1F3XYL6-F1
#
_entry.id   AF-A0A1F3XYL6-F1
#
_cell.length_a   1.000
_cell.length_b   1.000
_cell.length_c   1.000
_cell.angle_alpha   90.00
_cell.angle_beta   90.00
_cell.angle_gamma   90.00
#
_symmetry.space_group_name_H-M   'P 1'
#
loop_
_entity.id
_entity.type
_entity.pdbx_description
1 polymer ?
#
loop_
_entity_poly.entity_id
_entity_poly.type
_entity_poly.pdbx_seq_one_letter_code
_entity_poly.pdbx_strand_id
1 'polypeptide(L)'
;MLTRNNERLIQKLLNECKARYHIRVYRSVNVGNHLHLLVKTETRQYAIAKTEFQAFLRRFAGAVAFQITGARKTNPRKFWDKLVYSRLVTWGREHEVLHDYLTKNFFESKGLWWGPNDSWFRPVRESLIAAGLGPPG
;
A
#
# COMPACT_ATOMS: atom_id res chain seq x y z
N MET A 1 -0.61 -5.74 12.65
CA MET A 1 0.28 -5.49 11.49
C MET A 1 1.33 -4.38 11.73
N LEU A 2 1.24 -3.60 12.84
CA LEU A 2 2.03 -2.38 13.10
C LEU A 2 3.41 -2.53 13.74
N THR A 3 3.89 -3.75 14.04
CA THR A 3 5.21 -3.86 14.68
C THR A 3 6.31 -3.47 13.70
N ARG A 4 7.39 -2.83 14.17
CA ARG A 4 8.55 -2.45 13.33
C ARG A 4 9.14 -3.64 12.56
N ASN A 5 9.13 -4.83 13.17
CA ASN A 5 9.59 -6.06 12.53
C ASN A 5 8.67 -6.48 11.38
N ASN A 6 7.35 -6.40 11.58
CA ASN A 6 6.38 -6.70 10.53
C ASN A 6 6.44 -5.67 9.40
N GLU A 7 6.65 -4.39 9.71
CA GLU A 7 6.81 -3.35 8.71
C GLU A 7 8.04 -3.60 7.82
N ARG A 8 9.19 -3.91 8.41
CA ARG A 8 10.40 -4.29 7.66
C ARG A 8 10.18 -5.53 6.79
N LEU A 9 9.52 -6.55 7.34
CA LEU A 9 9.15 -7.77 6.61
C LEU A 9 8.24 -7.45 5.42
N ILE A 10 7.18 -6.65 5.63
CA ILE A 10 6.24 -6.25 4.59
C ILE A 10 6.97 -5.48 3.49
N GLN A 11 7.84 -4.53 3.85
CA GLN A 11 8.62 -3.76 2.88
C GLN A 11 9.57 -4.65 2.08
N LYS A 12 10.24 -5.61 2.73
CA LYS A 12 11.06 -6.61 2.05
C LYS A 12 10.24 -7.41 1.03
N LEU A 13 9.11 -7.98 1.45
CA LEU A 13 8.23 -8.75 0.58
C LEU A 13 7.67 -7.92 -0.57
N LEU A 14 7.36 -6.65 -0.31
CA LEU A 14 6.88 -5.70 -1.31
C LEU A 14 7.96 -5.45 -2.37
N ASN A 15 9.20 -5.22 -1.95
CA ASN A 15 10.34 -5.02 -2.87
C ASN A 15 10.64 -6.27 -3.71
N GLU A 16 10.57 -7.46 -3.12
CA GLU A 16 10.74 -8.72 -3.87
C GLU A 16 9.61 -8.92 -4.89
N CYS A 17 8.36 -8.72 -4.48
CA CYS A 17 7.21 -8.93 -5.35
C CYS A 17 7.14 -7.87 -6.45
N LYS A 18 7.45 -6.60 -6.15
CA LYS A 18 7.37 -5.51 -7.13
C LYS A 18 8.35 -5.73 -8.28
N ALA A 19 9.58 -6.17 -7.97
CA ALA A 19 10.59 -6.49 -8.96
C ALA A 19 10.19 -7.72 -9.80
N ARG A 20 9.67 -8.78 -9.15
CA ARG A 20 9.28 -10.02 -9.83
C ARG A 20 8.14 -9.84 -10.84
N TYR A 21 7.17 -8.99 -10.52
CA TYR A 21 5.94 -8.83 -11.30
C TYR A 21 5.87 -7.50 -12.07
N HIS A 22 7.02 -6.85 -12.27
CA HIS A 22 7.11 -5.60 -13.04
C HIS A 22 6.12 -4.54 -12.56
N ILE A 23 6.00 -4.42 -11.23
CA ILE A 23 5.13 -3.46 -10.57
C ILE A 23 5.98 -2.30 -10.06
N ARG A 24 5.63 -1.10 -10.50
CA ARG A 24 6.07 0.12 -9.85
C ARG A 24 5.13 0.45 -8.70
N VAL A 25 5.69 0.61 -7.50
CA VAL A 25 4.97 1.11 -6.33
C VAL A 25 5.24 2.61 -6.25
N TYR A 26 4.18 3.41 -6.21
CA TYR A 26 4.26 4.86 -5.96
C TYR A 26 4.05 5.21 -4.50
N ARG A 27 3.30 4.36 -3.78
CA ARG A 27 2.99 4.57 -2.38
C ARG A 27 2.59 3.28 -1.70
N SER A 28 3.03 3.13 -0.45
CA SER A 28 2.61 2.06 0.45
C SER A 28 2.34 2.63 1.83
N VAL A 29 1.14 2.39 2.37
CA VAL A 29 0.73 2.88 3.70
C VAL A 29 0.21 1.72 4.52
N ASN A 30 0.90 1.37 5.61
CA ASN A 30 0.45 0.40 6.59
C ASN A 30 -0.27 1.14 7.73
N VAL A 31 -1.60 1.07 7.75
CA VAL A 31 -2.42 1.68 8.80
C VAL A 31 -2.73 0.73 9.95
N GLY A 32 -2.16 -0.49 9.91
CA GLY A 32 -2.10 -1.43 11.03
C GLY A 32 -3.15 -2.50 11.11
N ASN A 33 -4.34 -2.23 10.58
CA ASN A 33 -5.38 -3.21 10.32
C ASN A 33 -5.59 -3.47 8.81
N HIS A 34 -5.10 -2.58 7.94
CA HIS A 34 -5.07 -2.78 6.49
C HIS A 34 -3.85 -2.10 5.85
N LEU A 35 -3.63 -2.39 4.58
CA LEU A 35 -2.52 -1.86 3.78
C LEU A 35 -3.08 -1.19 2.52
N HIS A 36 -2.66 0.04 2.27
CA HIS A 36 -2.93 0.74 1.02
C HIS A 36 -1.71 0.71 0.12
N LEU A 37 -1.94 0.41 -1.16
CA LEU A 37 -0.91 0.39 -2.19
C LEU A 37 -1.38 1.22 -3.39
N LEU A 38 -0.54 2.14 -3.84
CA LEU A 38 -0.68 2.79 -5.14
C LEU A 38 0.39 2.20 -6.06
N VAL A 39 -0.06 1.49 -7.09
CA VAL A 39 0.83 0.73 -7.97
C VAL A 39 0.49 0.92 -9.42
N LYS A 40 1.47 0.65 -10.29
CA LYS A 40 1.33 0.60 -11.73
C LYS A 40 2.13 -0.57 -12.27
N THR A 41 1.52 -1.32 -13.18
CA THR A 41 2.24 -2.30 -13.99
C THR A 41 3.10 -1.59 -15.03
N GLU A 42 4.34 -2.01 -15.19
CA GLU A 42 5.25 -1.41 -16.17
C GLU A 42 4.94 -1.86 -17.61
N THR A 43 4.23 -2.97 -17.75
CA THR A 43 3.74 -3.47 -19.04
C THR A 43 2.63 -2.60 -19.63
N ARG A 44 2.70 -2.36 -20.94
CA ARG A 44 1.69 -1.59 -21.69
C ARG A 44 0.48 -2.44 -22.12
N GLN A 45 0.70 -3.72 -22.36
CA GLN A 45 -0.34 -4.65 -22.79
C GLN A 45 -1.26 -5.02 -21.62
N TYR A 46 -2.56 -4.72 -21.77
CA TYR A 46 -3.55 -4.88 -20.71
C TYR A 46 -3.65 -6.32 -20.17
N ALA A 47 -3.68 -7.33 -21.05
CA ALA A 47 -3.81 -8.73 -20.63
C ALA A 47 -2.63 -9.19 -19.75
N ILE A 48 -1.42 -8.75 -20.10
CA ILE A 48 -0.20 -9.05 -19.34
C ILE A 48 -0.22 -8.27 -18.01
N ALA A 49 -0.50 -6.97 -18.06
CA ALA A 49 -0.63 -6.12 -16.88
C ALA A 49 -1.62 -6.69 -15.86
N LYS A 50 -2.79 -7.13 -16.31
CA LYS A 50 -3.81 -7.76 -15.46
C LYS A 50 -3.28 -9.03 -14.80
N THR A 51 -2.58 -9.88 -15.56
CA THR A 51 -2.05 -11.15 -15.06
C THR A 51 -0.93 -10.93 -14.04
N GLU A 52 0.01 -10.04 -14.34
CA GLU A 52 1.11 -9.64 -13.44
C GLU A 52 0.57 -9.02 -12.15
N PHE A 53 -0.41 -8.11 -12.24
CA PHE A 53 -1.03 -7.49 -11.08
C PHE A 53 -1.74 -8.52 -10.18
N GLN A 54 -2.50 -9.45 -10.78
CA GLN A 54 -3.16 -10.51 -10.02
C GLN A 54 -2.15 -11.48 -9.38
N ALA A 55 -1.07 -11.82 -10.09
CA ALA A 55 0.00 -12.66 -9.56
C ALA A 55 0.74 -11.97 -8.41
N PHE A 56 1.05 -10.68 -8.55
CA PHE A 56 1.59 -9.82 -7.51
C PHE A 56 0.72 -9.85 -6.26
N LEU A 57 -0.58 -9.55 -6.38
CA LEU A 57 -1.49 -9.53 -5.25
C LEU A 57 -1.57 -10.87 -4.53
N ARG A 58 -1.73 -11.98 -5.27
CA ARG A 58 -1.79 -13.32 -4.68
C ARG A 58 -0.50 -13.65 -3.93
N ARG A 59 0.65 -13.43 -4.56
CA ARG A 59 1.95 -13.77 -3.97
C ARG A 59 2.25 -12.90 -2.76
N PHE A 60 2.08 -11.58 -2.87
CA PHE A 60 2.39 -10.64 -1.81
C PHE A 60 1.45 -10.83 -0.61
N ALA A 61 0.13 -10.84 -0.82
CA ALA A 61 -0.84 -11.03 0.26
C ALA A 61 -0.67 -12.39 0.95
N GLY A 62 -0.42 -13.46 0.18
CA GLY A 62 -0.15 -14.79 0.72
C GLY A 62 1.15 -14.85 1.53
N ALA A 63 2.23 -14.24 1.03
CA ALA A 63 3.52 -14.19 1.73
C ALA A 63 3.41 -13.42 3.05
N VAL A 64 2.74 -12.26 3.05
CA VAL A 64 2.52 -11.45 4.26
C VAL A 64 1.73 -12.25 5.30
N ALA A 65 0.61 -12.86 4.90
CA ALA A 65 -0.19 -13.69 5.78
C ALA A 65 0.64 -14.84 6.39
N PHE A 66 1.30 -15.61 5.54
CA PHE A 66 2.09 -16.77 5.96
C PHE A 66 3.20 -16.40 6.95
N GLN A 67 3.99 -15.37 6.63
CA GLN A 67 5.14 -14.96 7.44
C GLN A 67 4.71 -14.31 8.76
N ILE A 68 3.62 -13.52 8.79
CA ILE A 68 3.16 -12.87 10.02
C ILE A 68 2.46 -13.86 10.95
N THR A 69 1.60 -14.75 10.44
CA THR A 69 0.87 -15.69 11.30
C THR A 69 1.71 -16.89 11.72
N GLY A 70 2.82 -17.15 11.02
CA GLY A 70 3.59 -18.38 11.17
C GLY A 70 2.77 -19.62 10.80
N ALA A 71 1.84 -19.48 9.84
CA ALA A 71 0.98 -20.58 9.44
C ALA A 71 1.83 -21.74 8.90
N ARG A 72 1.39 -22.97 9.16
CA ARG A 72 2.02 -24.19 8.63
C ARG A 72 0.94 -25.04 7.97
N LYS A 73 1.34 -25.98 7.10
CA LYS A 73 0.40 -26.91 6.47
C LYS A 73 -0.50 -27.62 7.50
N THR A 74 0.05 -27.92 8.67
CA THR A 74 -0.63 -28.59 9.79
C THR A 74 -1.38 -27.63 10.71
N ASN A 75 -1.20 -26.31 10.58
CA ASN A 75 -1.87 -25.30 11.40
C ASN A 75 -2.20 -24.07 10.54
N PRO A 76 -3.28 -24.13 9.74
CA PRO A 76 -3.72 -23.00 8.94
C PRO A 76 -4.21 -21.88 9.86
N ARG A 77 -3.83 -20.64 9.55
CA ARG A 77 -4.26 -19.44 10.28
C ARG A 77 -4.84 -18.42 9.32
N LYS A 78 -5.96 -17.82 9.69
CA LYS A 78 -6.55 -16.70 8.96
C LYS A 78 -5.79 -15.42 9.29
N PHE A 79 -5.51 -14.61 8.28
CA PHE A 79 -4.87 -13.31 8.44
C PHE A 79 -5.72 -12.17 7.86
N TRP A 80 -6.12 -12.30 6.59
CA TRP A 80 -6.97 -11.32 5.92
C TRP A 80 -8.44 -11.62 6.19
N ASP A 81 -9.19 -10.64 6.70
CA ASP A 81 -10.62 -10.80 6.95
C ASP A 81 -11.48 -10.53 5.73
N LYS A 82 -11.03 -9.66 4.84
CA LYS A 82 -11.74 -9.23 3.65
C LYS A 82 -10.92 -9.48 2.41
N LEU A 83 -11.61 -9.61 1.27
CA LEU A 83 -10.97 -9.66 -0.03
C LEU A 83 -10.26 -8.34 -0.33
N VAL A 84 -9.26 -8.39 -1.21
CA VAL A 84 -8.58 -7.21 -1.67
C VAL A 84 -9.55 -6.31 -2.44
N TYR A 85 -9.58 -5.03 -2.08
CA TYR A 85 -10.26 -4.01 -2.85
C TYR A 85 -9.25 -3.39 -3.84
N SER A 86 -9.61 -3.36 -5.12
CA SER A 86 -8.79 -2.74 -6.17
C SER A 86 -9.66 -1.86 -7.05
N ARG A 87 -9.15 -0.69 -7.43
CA ARG A 87 -9.78 0.19 -8.41
C ARG A 87 -8.74 0.69 -9.41
N LEU A 88 -9.13 0.81 -10.68
CA LEU A 88 -8.32 1.53 -11.66
C LEU A 88 -8.41 3.03 -11.35
N VAL A 89 -7.27 3.71 -11.47
CA VAL A 89 -7.17 5.15 -11.19
C VAL A 89 -6.63 5.79 -12.46
N THR A 90 -7.36 6.77 -13.00
CA THR A 90 -6.88 7.50 -14.17
C THR A 90 -5.87 8.57 -13.76
N TRP A 91 -5.00 8.95 -14.69
CA TRP A 91 -4.05 10.05 -14.48
C TRP A 91 -4.77 11.40 -14.34
N GLY A 92 -4.10 12.36 -13.71
CA GLY A 92 -4.64 13.70 -13.49
C GLY A 92 -5.36 13.83 -12.15
N ARG A 93 -6.57 14.41 -12.16
CA ARG A 93 -7.28 14.79 -10.93
C ARG A 93 -7.56 13.60 -9.99
N GLU A 94 -7.90 12.43 -10.52
CA GLU A 94 -8.18 11.25 -9.70
C GLU A 94 -6.93 10.72 -8.97
N HIS A 95 -5.78 10.77 -9.64
CA HIS A 95 -4.49 10.42 -9.05
C HIS A 95 -4.15 11.34 -7.88
N GLU A 96 -4.29 12.66 -8.07
CA GLU A 96 -4.04 13.65 -7.01
C GLU A 96 -4.99 13.47 -5.82
N VAL A 97 -6.28 13.25 -6.07
CA VAL A 97 -7.26 13.01 -4.99
C VAL A 97 -6.93 11.74 -4.21
N LEU A 98 -6.52 10.66 -4.89
CA LEU A 98 -6.11 9.43 -4.20
C LEU A 98 -4.81 9.62 -3.41
N HIS A 99 -3.86 10.36 -3.98
CA HIS A 99 -2.63 10.70 -3.29
C HIS A 99 -2.91 11.52 -2.01
N ASP A 100 -3.79 12.52 -2.08
CA ASP A 100 -4.24 13.32 -0.94
C ASP A 100 -4.89 12.41 0.12
N TYR A 101 -5.78 11.51 -0.30
CA TYR A 101 -6.43 10.54 0.59
C TYR A 101 -5.42 9.62 1.31
N LEU A 102 -4.43 9.07 0.59
CA LEU A 102 -3.40 8.20 1.19
C LEU A 102 -2.49 8.95 2.15
N THR A 103 -2.15 10.20 1.83
CA THR A 103 -1.34 11.06 2.70
C THR A 103 -2.08 11.34 4.01
N LYS A 104 -3.37 11.67 3.92
CA LYS A 104 -4.25 11.87 5.08
C LYS A 104 -4.31 10.64 5.98
N ASN A 105 -4.62 9.47 5.40
CA ASN A 105 -4.68 8.21 6.15
C ASN A 105 -3.35 7.88 6.85
N PHE A 106 -2.21 8.21 6.24
CA PHE A 106 -0.92 8.05 6.90
C PHE A 106 -0.79 8.95 8.13
N PHE A 107 -1.11 10.24 8.03
CA PHE A 107 -1.07 11.15 9.17
C PHE A 107 -2.05 10.78 10.28
N GLU A 108 -3.27 10.37 9.92
CA GLU A 108 -4.26 9.77 10.84
C GLU A 108 -3.66 8.57 11.59
N SER A 109 -3.04 7.64 10.87
CA SER A 109 -2.44 6.44 11.46
C SER A 109 -1.27 6.75 12.42
N LYS A 110 -0.64 7.93 12.28
CA LYS A 110 0.42 8.41 13.15
C LYS A 110 -0.10 9.28 14.30
N GLY A 111 -1.41 9.50 14.41
CA GLY A 111 -2.03 10.37 15.42
C GLY A 111 -1.77 11.85 15.18
N LEU A 112 -1.36 12.23 13.98
CA LEU A 112 -1.02 13.61 13.60
C LEU A 112 -2.22 14.35 12.97
N TRP A 113 -3.39 13.72 12.85
CA TRP A 113 -4.60 14.29 12.26
C TRP A 113 -5.88 13.63 12.78
N TRP A 114 -6.97 14.40 13.00
CA TRP A 114 -8.26 13.91 13.51
C TRP A 114 -9.52 14.65 12.99
N GLY A 115 -9.45 15.50 11.95
CA GLY A 115 -10.53 16.48 11.67
C GLY A 115 -10.96 16.66 10.20
N PRO A 116 -12.25 16.94 9.91
CA PRO A 116 -12.84 16.86 8.56
C PRO A 116 -12.63 18.07 7.62
N ASN A 117 -11.86 19.09 8.02
CA ASN A 117 -11.74 20.35 7.26
C ASN A 117 -10.34 20.50 6.64
N ASP A 118 -10.27 20.38 5.31
CA ASP A 118 -9.04 20.06 4.56
C ASP A 118 -8.42 21.24 3.77
N SER A 119 -8.94 22.45 3.93
CA SER A 119 -8.53 23.61 3.11
C SER A 119 -7.06 24.01 3.30
N TRP A 120 -6.49 23.73 4.48
CA TRP A 120 -5.10 24.05 4.83
C TRP A 120 -4.10 22.91 4.56
N PHE A 121 -4.55 21.67 4.38
CA PHE A 121 -3.65 20.52 4.22
C PHE A 121 -2.98 20.48 2.85
N ARG A 122 -3.75 20.75 1.78
CA ARG A 122 -3.24 20.77 0.40
C ARG A 122 -2.02 21.70 0.20
N PRO A 123 -2.04 22.95 0.71
CA PRO A 123 -0.90 23.87 0.61
C PRO A 123 0.37 23.37 1.33
N VAL A 124 0.25 22.72 2.48
CA VAL A 124 1.40 22.39 3.35
C VAL A 124 1.90 20.96 3.14
N ARG A 125 1.15 20.11 2.43
CA ARG A 125 1.50 18.69 2.20
C ARG A 125 2.87 18.52 1.55
N GLU A 126 3.21 19.34 0.56
CA GLU A 126 4.47 19.21 -0.18
C GLU A 126 5.65 19.54 0.73
N SER A 127 5.50 20.56 1.58
CA SER A 127 6.48 20.91 2.61
C SER A 127 6.63 19.81 3.67
N LEU A 128 5.53 19.15 4.08
CA LEU A 128 5.59 18.04 5.04
C LEU A 128 6.24 16.78 4.44
N ILE A 129 5.93 16.46 3.18
CA ILE A 129 6.58 15.35 2.45
C ILE A 129 8.06 15.66 2.26
N ALA A 130 8.42 16.89 1.85
CA ALA A 130 9.81 17.33 1.69
C ALA A 130 10.59 17.31 3.01
N ALA A 131 9.92 17.57 4.14
CA ALA A 131 10.49 17.46 5.49
C ALA A 131 10.64 16.01 5.98
N GLY A 132 10.30 15.00 5.16
CA GLY A 132 10.39 13.59 5.52
C GLY A 132 9.27 13.10 6.45
N LEU A 133 8.24 13.92 6.68
CA LEU A 133 7.06 13.59 7.49
C LEU A 133 5.94 12.95 6.66
N GLY A 134 6.16 12.71 5.37
CA GLY A 134 5.21 12.09 4.46
C GLY A 134 5.32 10.56 4.35
N PRO A 135 4.35 9.89 3.70
CA PRO A 135 4.43 8.46 3.44
C PRO A 135 5.63 8.16 2.52
N PRO A 136 6.38 7.07 2.75
CA PRO A 136 7.44 6.67 1.85
C PRO A 136 6.88 6.39 0.44
N GLY A 137 7.56 6.99 -0.56
CA GLY A 137 7.32 6.75 -1.99
C GLY A 137 8.01 5.49 -2.48
#